data_AF-A0A5F1YGK7-F1
#
_entry.id   AF-A0A5F1YGK7-F1
#
_cell.length_a   1.000
_cell.length_b   1.000
_cell.length_c   1.000
_cell.angle_alpha   90.00
_cell.angle_beta   90.00
_cell.angle_gamma   90.00
#
_symmetry.space_group_name_H-M   'P 1'
#
loop_
_entity.id
_entity.type
_entity.pdbx_description
1 polymer ?
#
loop_
_entity_poly.entity_id
_entity_poly.type
_entity_poly.pdbx_seq_one_letter_code
_entity_poly.pdbx_strand_id
1 'polypeptide(L)'
;MVATGCFPIRSDSSFSRFFPSELNSEQTKKIESLWKYVAELKPRELKTSSSFYKRNSKFERYFGFSFSGPSLRNWLQGRISGFKSDLSQEYTAHYHRGIVYLNREFFRLSEWEQALVLVHEAKHSDGGEFQHVVCPPGFPYLSLRKPETRLEGMAACDDREDGAYGLGAAFLFEMYCYGLYPENHGTELLGIYNSELGRIITKR
;
A
#
# COMPACT_ATOMS: atom_id res chain seq x y z
N MET A 1 -6.19 26.71 33.09
CA MET A 1 -7.60 26.65 32.66
C MET A 1 -7.63 26.38 31.17
N VAL A 2 -8.50 25.45 30.79
CA VAL A 2 -8.71 24.89 29.45
C VAL A 2 -9.71 25.75 28.70
N ALA A 3 -9.47 25.96 27.39
CA ALA A 3 -10.49 25.97 26.34
C ALA A 3 -9.76 26.07 24.98
N THR A 4 -9.51 24.96 24.27
CA THR A 4 -10.36 24.40 23.19
C THR A 4 -10.74 25.42 22.11
N GLY A 5 -9.92 25.49 21.05
CA GLY A 5 -10.28 26.08 19.76
C GLY A 5 -10.63 24.99 18.77
N CYS A 6 -11.92 24.89 18.44
CA CYS A 6 -12.51 23.95 17.49
C CYS A 6 -11.98 24.14 16.07
N PHE A 7 -11.76 23.01 15.37
CA PHE A 7 -11.66 22.96 13.91
C PHE A 7 -13.03 23.24 13.29
N PRO A 8 -13.12 23.96 12.15
CA PRO A 8 -14.36 24.07 11.42
C PRO A 8 -14.66 22.75 10.71
N ILE A 9 -15.80 22.18 11.07
CA ILE A 9 -16.50 21.14 10.31
C ILE A 9 -16.84 21.75 8.95
N ARG A 10 -16.21 21.27 7.89
CA ARG A 10 -16.55 21.67 6.52
C ARG A 10 -17.91 21.06 6.18
N SER A 11 -18.90 21.94 6.03
CA SER A 11 -20.29 21.64 5.71
C SER A 11 -20.43 21.00 4.32
N ASP A 12 -21.36 20.05 4.24
CA ASP A 12 -21.85 19.36 3.04
C ASP A 12 -22.16 20.29 1.88
N SER A 13 -21.60 19.97 0.70
CA SER A 13 -22.24 20.28 -0.58
C SER A 13 -21.68 19.38 -1.69
N SER A 14 -22.04 18.09 -1.67
CA SER A 14 -22.32 17.26 -2.84
C SER A 14 -22.69 15.86 -2.37
N PHE A 15 -23.98 15.53 -2.42
CA PHE A 15 -24.48 14.16 -2.37
C PHE A 15 -24.01 13.40 -3.62
N SER A 16 -22.73 13.03 -3.70
CA SER A 16 -22.34 11.84 -4.44
C SER A 16 -22.74 10.66 -3.57
N ARG A 17 -23.85 10.02 -3.93
CA ARG A 17 -24.40 8.82 -3.30
C ARG A 17 -23.31 7.81 -2.93
N PHE A 18 -22.95 7.78 -1.65
CA PHE A 18 -22.02 6.82 -1.06
C PHE A 18 -22.74 5.48 -0.88
N PHE A 19 -22.37 4.48 -1.69
CA PHE A 19 -22.87 3.12 -1.53
C PHE A 19 -21.73 2.11 -1.72
N PRO A 20 -20.85 1.93 -0.72
CA PRO A 20 -20.01 0.76 -0.66
C PRO A 20 -20.89 -0.48 -0.79
N SER A 21 -20.60 -1.31 -1.77
CA SER A 21 -21.32 -2.55 -1.99
C SER A 21 -20.46 -3.73 -1.55
N GLU A 22 -21.11 -4.85 -1.28
CA GLU A 22 -20.40 -6.12 -1.20
C GLU A 22 -19.71 -6.40 -2.54
N LEU A 23 -18.63 -7.20 -2.49
CA LEU A 23 -17.96 -7.66 -3.69
C LEU A 23 -18.89 -8.57 -4.49
N ASN A 24 -18.88 -8.42 -5.82
CA ASN A 24 -19.55 -9.39 -6.70
C ASN A 24 -18.74 -10.69 -6.79
N SER A 25 -19.31 -11.74 -7.40
CA SER A 25 -18.69 -13.06 -7.45
C SER A 25 -17.33 -13.10 -8.17
N GLU A 26 -17.12 -12.26 -9.18
CA GLU A 26 -15.82 -12.14 -9.87
C GLU A 26 -14.78 -11.47 -8.96
N GLN A 27 -15.16 -10.37 -8.31
CA GLN A 27 -14.30 -9.66 -7.36
C GLN A 27 -13.91 -10.55 -6.18
N THR A 28 -14.85 -11.31 -5.62
CA THR A 28 -14.59 -12.27 -4.54
C THR A 28 -13.57 -13.32 -4.98
N LYS A 29 -13.74 -13.91 -6.17
CA LYS A 29 -12.76 -14.87 -6.72
C LYS A 29 -11.38 -14.25 -6.92
N LYS A 30 -11.30 -12.99 -7.34
CA LYS A 30 -10.01 -12.27 -7.45
C LYS A 30 -9.34 -12.11 -6.08
N ILE A 31 -10.10 -11.77 -5.04
CA ILE A 31 -9.56 -11.68 -3.67
C ILE A 31 -9.10 -13.05 -3.16
N GLU A 32 -9.86 -14.12 -3.42
CA GLU A 32 -9.44 -15.49 -3.08
C GLU A 32 -8.15 -15.89 -3.81
N SER A 33 -8.03 -15.57 -5.10
CA SER A 33 -6.80 -15.76 -5.89
C SER A 33 -5.63 -14.99 -5.28
N LEU A 34 -5.85 -13.72 -4.92
CA LEU A 34 -4.84 -12.87 -4.30
C LEU A 34 -4.34 -13.43 -2.96
N TRP A 35 -5.23 -13.96 -2.11
CA TRP A 35 -4.82 -14.60 -0.86
C TRP A 35 -3.98 -15.86 -1.10
N LYS A 36 -4.32 -16.63 -2.13
CA LYS A 36 -3.52 -17.79 -2.55
C LYS A 36 -2.16 -17.34 -3.07
N TYR A 37 -2.13 -16.36 -3.96
CA TYR A 37 -0.91 -15.75 -4.50
C TYR A 37 0.04 -15.32 -3.37
N VAL A 38 -0.45 -14.53 -2.40
CA VAL A 38 0.38 -14.08 -1.26
C VAL A 38 0.91 -15.26 -0.46
N ALA A 39 0.08 -16.27 -0.16
CA ALA A 39 0.50 -17.45 0.59
C ALA A 39 1.57 -18.28 -0.15
N GLU A 40 1.57 -18.24 -1.47
CA GLU A 40 2.47 -19.01 -2.34
C GLU A 40 3.80 -18.30 -2.62
N LEU A 41 3.98 -17.04 -2.19
CA LEU A 41 5.26 -16.33 -2.25
C LEU A 41 6.33 -17.09 -1.45
N LYS A 42 7.30 -17.65 -2.16
CA LYS A 42 8.35 -18.51 -1.60
C LYS A 42 9.73 -17.95 -1.93
N PRO A 43 10.42 -17.29 -0.98
CA PRO A 43 11.81 -16.90 -1.19
C PRO A 43 12.68 -18.16 -1.22
N ARG A 44 13.14 -18.56 -2.41
CA ARG A 44 13.98 -19.76 -2.60
C ARG A 44 15.45 -19.39 -2.66
N GLU A 45 15.81 -18.57 -3.64
CA GLU A 45 17.18 -18.21 -3.95
C GLU A 45 17.24 -16.71 -4.25
N LEU A 46 18.24 -16.02 -3.69
CA LEU A 46 18.48 -14.63 -4.02
C LEU A 46 18.96 -14.51 -5.47
N LYS A 47 18.32 -13.64 -6.24
CA LYS A 47 18.75 -13.21 -7.57
C LYS A 47 19.73 -12.03 -7.52
N THR A 48 19.96 -11.49 -6.32
CA THR A 48 20.96 -10.45 -6.04
C THR A 48 22.07 -11.00 -5.14
N SER A 49 23.15 -10.22 -4.96
CA SER A 49 24.22 -10.63 -4.05
C SER A 49 23.76 -10.64 -2.58
N SER A 50 24.18 -11.64 -1.81
CA SER A 50 23.83 -11.77 -0.39
C SER A 50 24.25 -10.55 0.45
N SER A 51 25.40 -9.95 0.14
CA SER A 51 25.89 -8.75 0.83
C SER A 51 25.06 -7.50 0.52
N PHE A 52 24.54 -7.36 -0.72
CA PHE A 52 23.59 -6.31 -1.06
C PHE A 52 22.27 -6.52 -0.31
N TYR A 53 21.71 -7.73 -0.35
CA TYR A 53 20.47 -8.07 0.33
C TYR A 53 20.54 -7.76 1.84
N LYS A 54 21.55 -8.29 2.54
CA LYS A 54 21.70 -8.11 4.00
C LYS A 54 21.86 -6.65 4.44
N ARG A 55 22.47 -5.79 3.59
CA ARG A 55 22.67 -4.37 3.91
C ARG A 55 21.43 -3.51 3.69
N ASN A 56 20.55 -3.93 2.78
CA ASN A 56 19.47 -3.07 2.27
C ASN A 56 18.06 -3.58 2.63
N SER A 57 17.88 -4.86 2.94
CA SER A 57 16.57 -5.35 3.37
C SER A 57 16.13 -4.66 4.66
N LYS A 58 14.90 -4.17 4.65
CA LYS A 58 14.20 -3.58 5.80
C LYS A 58 12.99 -4.42 6.23
N PHE A 59 12.72 -5.54 5.55
CA PHE A 59 11.47 -6.29 5.70
C PHE A 59 11.28 -6.79 7.12
N GLU A 60 12.21 -7.58 7.65
CA GLU A 60 12.07 -8.17 8.99
C GLU A 60 11.96 -7.10 10.08
N ARG A 61 12.69 -5.99 9.93
CA ARG A 61 12.62 -4.85 10.85
C ARG A 61 11.24 -4.20 10.87
N TYR A 62 10.57 -4.07 9.73
CA TYR A 62 9.26 -3.39 9.63
C TYR A 62 8.09 -4.32 9.91
N PHE A 63 8.18 -5.58 9.49
CA PHE A 63 7.11 -6.55 9.62
C PHE A 63 7.20 -7.37 10.91
N GLY A 64 8.38 -7.47 11.52
CA GLY A 64 8.63 -8.26 12.72
C GLY A 64 8.78 -9.77 12.46
N PHE A 65 8.92 -10.18 11.20
CA PHE A 65 9.15 -11.57 10.79
C PHE A 65 9.96 -11.64 9.48
N SER A 66 10.69 -12.73 9.27
CA SER A 66 11.42 -12.95 8.01
C SER A 66 10.46 -13.18 6.84
N PHE A 67 10.80 -12.64 5.67
CA PHE A 67 9.93 -12.68 4.49
C PHE A 67 9.50 -14.11 4.14
N SER A 68 8.19 -14.33 4.11
CA SER A 68 7.56 -15.54 3.59
C SER A 68 6.09 -15.26 3.28
N GLY A 69 5.54 -15.94 2.26
CA GLY A 69 4.14 -15.81 1.89
C GLY A 69 3.16 -16.14 3.01
N PRO A 70 3.30 -17.28 3.73
CA PRO A 70 2.41 -17.62 4.83
C PRO A 70 2.40 -16.59 5.97
N SER A 71 3.58 -16.10 6.40
CA SER A 71 3.64 -15.08 7.45
C SER A 71 3.07 -13.74 6.98
N LEU A 72 3.32 -13.35 5.72
CA LEU A 72 2.75 -12.13 5.15
C LEU A 72 1.23 -12.21 5.06
N ARG A 73 0.67 -13.34 4.62
CA ARG A 73 -0.78 -13.56 4.62
C ARG A 73 -1.37 -13.43 6.03
N ASN A 74 -0.76 -14.09 7.02
CA ASN A 74 -1.24 -13.98 8.40
C ASN A 74 -1.18 -12.54 8.93
N TRP A 75 -0.09 -11.82 8.61
CA TRP A 75 0.07 -10.42 8.98
C TRP A 75 -1.02 -9.52 8.37
N LEU A 76 -1.37 -9.75 7.10
CA LEU A 76 -2.46 -9.06 6.40
C LEU A 76 -3.83 -9.42 6.99
N GLN A 77 -4.11 -10.70 7.23
CA GLN A 77 -5.39 -11.16 7.78
C GLN A 77 -5.62 -10.71 9.23
N GLY A 78 -4.56 -10.45 10.00
CA GLY A 78 -4.67 -9.83 11.32
C GLY A 78 -5.12 -8.36 11.28
N ARG A 79 -5.11 -7.72 10.11
CA ARG A 79 -5.33 -6.27 9.91
C ARG A 79 -6.53 -5.95 9.04
N ILE A 80 -6.79 -6.82 8.05
CA ILE A 80 -7.88 -6.70 7.10
C ILE A 80 -8.94 -7.74 7.44
N SER A 81 -10.08 -7.27 7.96
CA SER A 81 -11.23 -8.11 8.31
C SER A 81 -12.18 -8.36 7.14
N GLY A 82 -12.10 -7.55 6.07
CA GLY A 82 -12.93 -7.74 4.89
C GLY A 82 -12.69 -6.71 3.79
N PHE A 83 -13.44 -6.87 2.71
CA PHE A 83 -13.35 -6.03 1.52
C PHE A 83 -14.73 -5.56 1.09
N LYS A 84 -14.80 -4.33 0.57
CA LYS A 84 -16.00 -3.80 -0.09
C LYS A 84 -15.62 -3.15 -1.40
N SER A 85 -16.57 -3.09 -2.32
CA SER A 85 -16.41 -2.34 -3.56
C SER A 85 -16.88 -0.92 -3.35
N ASP A 86 -16.05 0.06 -3.67
CA ASP A 86 -16.43 1.47 -3.73
C ASP A 86 -15.94 2.04 -5.06
N LEU A 87 -16.89 2.25 -5.97
CA LEU A 87 -16.62 2.75 -7.31
C LEU A 87 -16.65 4.29 -7.38
N SER A 88 -17.05 4.95 -6.29
CA SER A 88 -17.18 6.40 -6.21
C SER A 88 -15.89 7.10 -5.80
N GLN A 89 -14.95 6.36 -5.18
CA GLN A 89 -13.65 6.89 -4.78
C GLN A 89 -12.64 6.96 -5.94
N GLU A 90 -11.75 7.95 -5.87
CA GLU A 90 -10.68 8.16 -6.84
C GLU A 90 -9.43 7.30 -6.57
N TYR A 91 -9.29 6.78 -5.35
CA TYR A 91 -8.17 5.96 -4.90
C TYR A 91 -8.36 4.50 -5.29
N THR A 92 -7.25 3.81 -5.59
CA THR A 92 -7.24 2.38 -5.92
C THR A 92 -7.86 1.55 -4.80
N ALA A 93 -7.48 1.86 -3.56
CA ALA A 93 -8.06 1.31 -2.36
C ALA A 93 -8.03 2.36 -1.25
N HIS A 94 -8.80 2.14 -0.19
CA HIS A 94 -8.62 2.82 1.08
C HIS A 94 -9.03 1.90 2.24
N TYR A 95 -8.31 2.01 3.35
CA TYR A 95 -8.62 1.33 4.59
C TYR A 95 -9.56 2.15 5.48
N HIS A 96 -10.59 1.49 6.04
CA HIS A 96 -11.36 2.05 7.14
C HIS A 96 -11.93 0.96 8.07
N ARG A 97 -11.52 0.98 9.35
CA ARG A 97 -12.04 0.10 10.42
C ARG A 97 -12.01 -1.39 10.08
N GLY A 98 -10.87 -1.86 9.58
CA GLY A 98 -10.64 -3.26 9.20
C GLY A 98 -11.08 -3.61 7.78
N ILE A 99 -11.86 -2.75 7.13
CA ILE A 99 -12.37 -2.99 5.78
C ILE A 99 -11.51 -2.23 4.78
N VAL A 100 -11.08 -2.91 3.72
CA VAL A 100 -10.44 -2.28 2.57
C VAL A 100 -11.49 -2.09 1.46
N TYR A 101 -11.69 -0.85 1.06
CA TYR A 101 -12.63 -0.47 0.03
C TYR A 101 -11.88 -0.37 -1.30
N LEU A 102 -12.30 -1.15 -2.29
CA LEU A 102 -11.59 -1.36 -3.54
C LEU A 102 -12.34 -0.71 -4.69
N ASN A 103 -11.64 0.04 -5.53
CA ASN A 103 -12.22 0.61 -6.74
C ASN A 103 -11.99 -0.29 -7.97
N ARG A 104 -12.43 0.16 -9.16
CA ARG A 104 -12.24 -0.60 -10.42
C ARG A 104 -10.78 -0.81 -10.79
N GLU A 105 -9.92 0.15 -10.51
CA GLU A 105 -8.50 0.09 -10.86
C GLU A 105 -7.79 -1.01 -10.09
N PHE A 106 -8.14 -1.26 -8.82
CA PHE A 106 -7.56 -2.36 -8.04
C PHE A 106 -7.67 -3.70 -8.77
N PHE A 107 -8.85 -4.01 -9.31
CA PHE A 107 -9.11 -5.29 -9.99
C PHE A 107 -8.49 -5.39 -11.40
N ARG A 108 -7.88 -4.31 -11.91
CA ARG A 108 -7.11 -4.28 -13.16
C ARG A 108 -5.61 -4.43 -12.94
N LEU A 109 -5.14 -4.21 -11.71
CA LEU A 109 -3.74 -4.43 -11.35
C LEU A 109 -3.38 -5.91 -11.45
N SER A 110 -2.10 -6.18 -11.67
CA SER A 110 -1.52 -7.52 -11.55
C SER A 110 -1.57 -8.02 -10.09
N GLU A 111 -1.49 -9.33 -9.84
CA GLU A 111 -1.60 -9.89 -8.48
C GLU A 111 -0.51 -9.36 -7.52
N TRP A 112 0.71 -9.14 -8.01
CA TRP A 112 1.80 -8.60 -7.19
C TRP A 112 1.57 -7.14 -6.80
N GLU A 113 0.95 -6.36 -7.69
CA GLU A 113 0.57 -4.98 -7.42
C GLU A 113 -0.64 -4.89 -6.50
N GLN A 114 -1.60 -5.80 -6.63
CA GLN A 114 -2.70 -5.91 -5.67
C GLN A 114 -2.17 -6.26 -4.29
N ALA A 115 -1.20 -7.19 -4.19
CA ALA A 115 -0.55 -7.54 -2.94
C ALA A 115 0.19 -6.34 -2.31
N LEU A 116 0.90 -5.54 -3.12
CA LEU A 116 1.49 -4.28 -2.68
C LEU A 116 0.43 -3.34 -2.08
N VAL A 117 -0.71 -3.16 -2.77
CA VAL A 117 -1.81 -2.34 -2.25
C VAL A 117 -2.32 -2.89 -0.92
N LEU A 118 -2.47 -4.21 -0.77
CA LEU A 118 -2.90 -4.77 0.52
C LEU A 118 -1.86 -4.54 1.64
N VAL A 119 -0.57 -4.65 1.35
CA VAL A 119 0.50 -4.33 2.31
C VAL A 119 0.39 -2.87 2.78
N HIS A 120 0.15 -1.96 1.85
CA HIS A 120 -0.03 -0.55 2.11
C HIS A 120 -1.26 -0.29 2.99
N GLU A 121 -2.45 -0.75 2.55
CA GLU A 121 -3.70 -0.52 3.26
C GLU A 121 -3.73 -1.19 4.65
N ALA A 122 -3.11 -2.36 4.79
CA ALA A 122 -2.99 -3.02 6.08
C ALA A 122 -2.20 -2.16 7.08
N LYS A 123 -1.20 -1.39 6.63
CA LYS A 123 -0.41 -0.57 7.56
C LYS A 123 -1.24 0.53 8.23
N HIS A 124 -2.24 1.07 7.54
CA HIS A 124 -3.17 2.05 8.10
C HIS A 124 -4.00 1.52 9.28
N SER A 125 -4.06 0.20 9.49
CA SER A 125 -4.71 -0.41 10.66
C SER A 125 -3.91 -0.30 11.96
N ASP A 126 -2.60 -0.02 11.88
CA ASP A 126 -1.72 -0.02 13.05
C ASP A 126 -1.90 1.23 13.93
N GLY A 127 -2.59 2.27 13.45
CA GLY A 127 -2.79 3.51 14.20
C GLY A 127 -2.98 4.75 13.32
N GLY A 128 -3.43 5.85 13.94
CA GLY A 128 -3.65 7.13 13.25
C GLY A 128 -2.35 7.79 12.79
N GLU A 129 -1.23 7.46 13.43
CA GLU A 129 0.13 7.90 13.10
C GLU A 129 0.68 7.26 11.81
N PHE A 130 0.00 6.23 11.29
CA PHE A 130 0.36 5.59 10.02
C PHE A 130 -0.55 6.03 8.86
N GLN A 131 -1.36 7.07 9.08
CA GLN A 131 -2.08 7.75 8.01
C GLN A 131 -1.12 8.66 7.25
N HIS A 132 -1.42 8.91 5.98
CA HIS A 132 -0.62 9.81 5.18
C HIS A 132 -0.67 11.25 5.70
N VAL A 133 0.48 11.91 5.61
CA VAL A 133 0.63 13.34 5.81
C VAL A 133 0.57 14.08 4.48
N VAL A 134 0.33 15.38 4.57
CA VAL A 134 0.33 16.28 3.42
C VAL A 134 1.73 16.37 2.82
N CYS A 135 1.85 16.10 1.52
CA CYS A 135 3.10 16.26 0.80
C CYS A 135 3.51 17.74 0.73
N PRO A 136 4.80 18.06 0.88
CA PRO A 136 5.27 19.44 1.00
C PRO A 136 5.14 20.24 -0.31
N PRO A 137 5.22 21.59 -0.25
CA PRO A 137 5.31 22.42 -1.44
C PRO A 137 6.48 22.01 -2.35
N GLY A 138 6.27 22.01 -3.66
CA GLY A 138 7.26 21.62 -4.65
C GLY A 138 7.59 20.13 -4.67
N PHE A 139 6.74 19.26 -4.10
CA PHE A 139 6.99 17.82 -4.04
C PHE A 139 7.19 17.23 -5.46
N PRO A 140 8.39 16.72 -5.78
CA PRO A 140 8.82 16.56 -7.18
C PRO A 140 8.47 15.20 -7.79
N TYR A 141 7.83 14.31 -7.04
CA TYR A 141 7.63 12.92 -7.46
C TYR A 141 6.36 12.73 -8.27
N LEU A 142 6.49 11.99 -9.37
CA LEU A 142 5.37 11.54 -10.19
C LEU A 142 4.87 10.20 -9.69
N SER A 143 3.54 10.04 -9.61
CA SER A 143 2.93 8.74 -9.42
C SER A 143 3.08 7.93 -10.71
N LEU A 144 3.79 6.80 -10.70
CA LEU A 144 3.91 5.98 -11.92
C LEU A 144 2.56 5.52 -12.48
N ARG A 145 1.56 5.34 -11.62
CA ARG A 145 0.21 4.92 -12.01
C ARG A 145 -0.70 6.07 -12.44
N LYS A 146 -0.36 7.31 -12.06
CA LYS A 146 -1.11 8.54 -12.39
C LYS A 146 -0.15 9.74 -12.51
N PRO A 147 0.73 9.80 -13.52
CA PRO A 147 1.81 10.80 -13.58
C PRO A 147 1.30 12.25 -13.58
N GLU A 148 0.11 12.48 -14.11
CA GLU A 148 -0.60 13.75 -14.12
C GLU A 148 -1.10 14.23 -12.74
N THR A 149 -1.13 13.35 -11.72
CA THR A 149 -1.54 13.74 -10.37
C THR A 149 -0.47 14.60 -9.70
N ARG A 150 -0.83 15.84 -9.35
CA ARG A 150 0.00 16.72 -8.52
C ARG A 150 -0.15 16.32 -7.06
N LEU A 151 0.87 15.66 -6.53
CA LEU A 151 0.87 15.16 -5.14
C LEU A 151 1.08 16.26 -4.09
N GLU A 152 1.66 17.40 -4.46
CA GLU A 152 1.78 18.57 -3.58
C GLU A 152 0.45 18.94 -2.93
N GLY A 153 0.44 19.12 -1.60
CA GLY A 153 -0.76 19.50 -0.87
C GLY A 153 -1.77 18.36 -0.65
N MET A 154 -1.53 17.17 -1.19
CA MET A 154 -2.35 15.98 -0.93
C MET A 154 -1.81 15.19 0.26
N ALA A 155 -2.71 14.56 1.04
CA ALA A 155 -2.35 13.57 2.05
C ALA A 155 -1.91 12.26 1.39
N ALA A 156 -0.70 12.24 0.82
CA ALA A 156 -0.18 11.17 -0.03
C ALA A 156 1.30 10.86 0.23
N CYS A 157 1.84 11.33 1.36
CA CYS A 157 3.21 11.09 1.80
C CYS A 157 3.23 10.44 3.18
N ASP A 158 4.33 9.78 3.53
CA ASP A 158 4.61 9.31 4.89
C ASP A 158 5.72 10.16 5.51
N ASP A 159 5.59 10.57 6.77
CA ASP A 159 6.68 11.22 7.51
C ASP A 159 7.53 10.22 8.33
N ARG A 160 7.34 8.92 8.10
CA ARG A 160 8.06 7.84 8.75
C ARG A 160 8.55 6.81 7.74
N GLU A 161 9.72 6.23 7.99
CA GLU A 161 10.24 5.17 7.12
C GLU A 161 9.46 3.86 7.23
N ASP A 162 8.74 3.64 8.33
CA ASP A 162 7.91 2.46 8.60
C ASP A 162 6.41 2.73 8.36
N GLY A 163 6.08 3.78 7.61
CA GLY A 163 4.73 4.07 7.14
C GLY A 163 4.26 3.11 6.04
N ALA A 164 3.08 3.38 5.47
CA ALA A 164 2.46 2.53 4.46
C ALA A 164 3.33 2.38 3.19
N TYR A 165 3.92 3.47 2.70
CA TYR A 165 4.88 3.44 1.58
C TYR A 165 6.21 2.78 1.99
N GLY A 166 6.61 2.92 3.26
CA GLY A 166 7.79 2.25 3.81
C GLY A 166 7.69 0.72 3.77
N LEU A 167 6.53 0.19 4.18
CA LEU A 167 6.24 -1.24 4.10
C LEU A 167 6.08 -1.71 2.66
N GLY A 168 5.44 -0.91 1.80
CA GLY A 168 5.34 -1.18 0.37
C GLY A 168 6.71 -1.33 -0.28
N ALA A 169 7.62 -0.37 -0.04
CA ALA A 169 9.00 -0.43 -0.52
C ALA A 169 9.75 -1.64 0.03
N ALA A 170 9.61 -1.97 1.32
CA ALA A 170 10.26 -3.14 1.91
C ALA A 170 9.76 -4.45 1.29
N PHE A 171 8.45 -4.59 1.03
CA PHE A 171 7.88 -5.73 0.33
C PHE A 171 8.43 -5.84 -1.10
N LEU A 172 8.43 -4.75 -1.87
CA LEU A 172 8.95 -4.75 -3.26
C LEU A 172 10.44 -5.09 -3.32
N PHE A 173 11.22 -4.66 -2.33
CA PHE A 173 12.64 -5.03 -2.24
C PHE A 173 12.84 -6.55 -2.14
N GLU A 174 12.03 -7.23 -1.32
CA GLU A 174 12.04 -8.69 -1.20
C GLU A 174 11.63 -9.35 -2.52
N MET A 175 10.54 -8.87 -3.12
CA MET A 175 10.07 -9.36 -4.41
C MET A 175 11.15 -9.25 -5.49
N TYR A 176 11.87 -8.12 -5.55
CA TYR A 176 12.99 -7.92 -6.46
C TYR A 176 14.14 -8.89 -6.17
N CYS A 177 14.59 -8.96 -4.91
CA CYS A 177 15.77 -9.73 -4.54
C CYS A 177 15.58 -11.24 -4.74
N TYR A 178 14.36 -11.75 -4.61
CA TYR A 178 14.03 -13.16 -4.83
C TYR A 178 13.48 -13.46 -6.23
N GLY A 179 13.30 -12.45 -7.08
CA GLY A 179 12.75 -12.63 -8.44
C GLY A 179 11.29 -13.10 -8.44
N LEU A 180 10.47 -12.62 -7.49
CA LEU A 180 9.08 -13.05 -7.29
C LEU A 180 8.08 -12.18 -8.04
N TYR A 181 8.39 -11.80 -9.27
CA TYR A 181 7.53 -10.97 -10.11
C TYR A 181 7.46 -11.57 -11.52
N PRO A 182 6.44 -11.23 -12.34
CA PRO A 182 6.33 -11.77 -13.69
C PRO A 182 7.56 -11.45 -14.55
N GLU A 183 7.88 -12.36 -15.47
CA GLU A 183 9.01 -12.17 -16.38
C GLU A 183 8.88 -10.85 -17.16
N ASN A 184 9.98 -10.12 -17.30
CA ASN A 184 10.06 -8.78 -17.93
C ASN A 184 9.44 -7.60 -17.15
N HIS A 185 8.92 -7.81 -15.93
CA HIS A 185 8.38 -6.71 -15.09
C HIS A 185 9.40 -6.12 -14.10
N GLY A 186 10.68 -6.47 -14.17
CA GLY A 186 11.69 -6.03 -13.20
C GLY A 186 11.91 -4.52 -13.16
N THR A 187 11.92 -3.86 -14.34
CA THR A 187 12.05 -2.40 -14.44
C THR A 187 10.84 -1.68 -13.87
N GLU A 188 9.64 -2.20 -14.13
CA GLU A 188 8.40 -1.65 -13.57
C GLU A 188 8.40 -1.76 -12.04
N LEU A 189 8.75 -2.94 -11.50
CA LEU A 189 8.85 -3.15 -10.06
C LEU A 189 9.84 -2.16 -9.42
N LEU A 190 11.03 -1.98 -10.00
CA LEU A 190 12.01 -1.00 -9.51
C LEU A 190 11.48 0.43 -9.59
N GLY A 191 10.72 0.75 -10.65
CA GLY A 191 10.01 2.02 -10.75
C GLY A 191 9.05 2.22 -9.58
N ILE A 192 8.17 1.24 -9.31
CA ILE A 192 7.21 1.33 -8.21
C ILE A 192 7.93 1.41 -6.87
N TYR A 193 8.97 0.61 -6.65
CA TYR A 193 9.81 0.68 -5.45
C TYR A 193 10.36 2.09 -5.20
N ASN A 194 10.90 2.75 -6.24
CA ASN A 194 11.39 4.12 -6.12
C ASN A 194 10.25 5.13 -5.92
N SER A 195 9.07 4.88 -6.49
CA SER A 195 7.87 5.70 -6.26
C SER A 195 7.39 5.60 -4.80
N GLU A 196 7.44 4.42 -4.18
CA GLU A 196 7.12 4.22 -2.75
C GLU A 196 8.14 4.99 -1.89
N LEU A 197 9.44 4.83 -2.15
CA LEU A 197 10.49 5.55 -1.41
C LEU A 197 10.39 7.07 -1.54
N GLY A 198 10.06 7.57 -2.74
CA GLY A 198 9.94 9.00 -3.00
C GLY A 198 8.84 9.68 -2.16
N ARG A 199 7.84 8.91 -1.71
CA ARG A 199 6.73 9.39 -0.87
C ARG A 199 7.04 9.44 0.63
N ILE A 200 8.26 9.07 1.03
CA ILE A 200 8.70 9.11 2.43
C ILE A 200 9.51 10.40 2.68
N ILE A 201 8.95 11.33 3.46
CA ILE A 201 9.47 12.70 3.69
C ILE A 201 10.07 12.88 5.10
N THR A 202 10.89 11.92 5.54
CA THR A 202 11.44 11.87 6.92
C THR A 202 12.41 13.00 7.28
N LYS A 203 12.80 13.85 6.33
CA LYS A 203 13.57 15.07 6.57
C LYS A 203 12.66 16.28 6.40
N ARG A 204 12.24 16.87 7.52
CA ARG A 204 11.74 18.25 7.57
C ARG A 204 12.89 19.19 7.89
#